data_AF-A0A4P6XVJ7-F1
#
_entry.id   AF-A0A4P6XVJ7-F1
#
_cell.length_a   1.000
_cell.length_b   1.000
_cell.length_c   1.000
_cell.angle_alpha   90.00
_cell.angle_beta   90.00
_cell.angle_gamma   90.00
#
_symmetry.space_group_name_H-M   'P 1'
#
loop_
_entity.id
_entity.type
_entity.pdbx_description
1 polymer ?
#
loop_
_entity_poly.entity_id
_entity_poly.type
_entity_poly.pdbx_seq_one_letter_code
_entity_poly.pdbx_strand_id
1 'polypeptide(L)'
;MNLVSFLCTLLWVSFLAVATTANTRIIRPQNPPSLSSSTSTWSIPSISKIRTDIDLDETGEVEILIEDIARRLKQFIEPGSFLYHEFDSQMMVLQEQLYVAASNAKVTNHCIHLEDKLKYTQHMFHVMCTSSEHMKRYNFFWQTDEHLVHCMSKLNAQLLGLYEVDGSPDVNSDEFEQDVILYISSVDLWKHEFESLCDVSFKTRAIFKIQTFRAEASLRVLRSFVKFLSWIGRYPLWESSDAR
;
A
#
# COMPACT_ATOMS: atom_id res chain seq x y z
N MET A 1 20.88 15.14 15.81
CA MET A 1 19.63 15.24 15.02
C MET A 1 20.00 15.21 13.55
N ASN A 2 19.68 14.13 12.83
CA ASN A 2 20.07 13.98 11.43
C ASN A 2 19.14 14.77 10.51
N LEU A 3 19.72 15.50 9.55
CA LEU A 3 19.03 16.35 8.56
C LEU A 3 17.91 15.59 7.81
N VAL A 4 18.08 14.28 7.62
CA VAL A 4 17.11 13.37 6.98
C VAL A 4 15.82 13.23 7.80
N SER A 5 15.91 13.20 9.13
CA SER A 5 14.74 13.13 10.01
C SER A 5 13.94 14.43 10.00
N PHE A 6 14.59 15.58 9.77
CA PHE A 6 13.94 16.89 9.69
C PHE A 6 13.25 17.10 8.33
N LEU A 7 13.82 16.56 7.25
CA LEU A 7 13.21 16.59 5.92
C LEU A 7 12.00 15.65 5.82
N CYS A 8 12.05 14.48 6.47
CA CYS A 8 10.88 13.59 6.55
C CYS A 8 9.72 14.23 7.34
N THR A 9 9.98 14.91 8.46
CA THR A 9 8.91 15.61 9.20
C THR A 9 8.37 16.81 8.44
N LEU A 10 9.20 17.56 7.72
CA LEU A 10 8.74 18.69 6.89
C LEU A 10 7.89 18.25 5.69
N LEU A 11 8.24 17.15 5.03
CA LEU A 11 7.40 16.56 3.98
C LEU A 11 6.08 16.03 4.56
N TRP A 12 6.09 15.52 5.78
CA TRP A 12 4.90 15.01 6.47
C TRP A 12 3.94 16.12 6.95
N VAL A 13 4.47 17.23 7.48
CA VAL A 13 3.67 18.40 7.90
C VAL A 13 3.09 19.15 6.69
N SER A 14 3.81 19.17 5.57
CA SER A 14 3.30 19.77 4.32
C SER A 14 2.09 19.02 3.78
N PHE A 15 2.03 17.69 3.93
CA PHE A 15 0.85 16.89 3.57
C PHE A 15 -0.35 17.16 4.46
N LEU A 16 -0.14 17.41 5.77
CA LEU A 16 -1.22 17.77 6.71
C LEU A 16 -1.82 19.16 6.43
N ALA A 17 -0.99 20.12 6.00
CA ALA A 17 -1.44 21.47 5.66
C ALA A 17 -2.23 21.53 4.34
N VAL A 18 -1.90 20.69 3.35
CA VAL A 18 -2.60 20.68 2.06
C VAL A 18 -3.98 20.01 2.16
N ALA A 19 -4.13 19.00 3.03
CA ALA A 19 -5.39 18.28 3.22
C ALA A 19 -6.51 19.12 3.86
N THR A 20 -6.19 20.20 4.59
CA THR A 20 -7.19 21.03 5.28
C THR A 20 -7.78 22.14 4.40
N THR A 21 -7.14 22.52 3.29
CA THR A 21 -7.61 23.61 2.41
C THR A 21 -8.54 23.18 1.26
N ALA A 22 -8.74 21.88 1.03
CA ALA A 22 -9.39 21.40 -0.18
C ALA A 22 -10.68 20.61 0.06
N ASN A 23 -11.61 21.08 0.92
CA ASN A 23 -12.97 20.54 0.89
C ASN A 23 -14.05 21.48 1.42
N THR A 24 -14.43 22.49 0.63
CA THR A 24 -15.75 23.12 0.76
C THR A 24 -16.43 23.14 -0.60
N ARG A 25 -16.91 21.99 -1.07
CA ARG A 25 -17.93 21.93 -2.12
C ARG A 25 -19.21 21.37 -1.53
N ILE A 26 -20.24 22.22 -1.57
CA ILE A 26 -21.61 21.90 -1.19
C ILE A 26 -22.13 20.84 -2.17
N ILE A 27 -22.19 19.59 -1.71
CA ILE A 27 -22.88 18.49 -2.41
C ILE A 27 -24.28 18.36 -1.80
N ARG A 28 -25.26 18.38 -2.69
CA ARG A 28 -26.70 18.22 -2.42
C ARG A 28 -26.98 16.80 -1.88
N PRO A 29 -27.84 16.62 -0.87
CA PRO A 29 -28.04 15.31 -0.25
C PRO A 29 -28.79 14.36 -1.20
N GLN A 30 -28.19 13.20 -1.48
CA GLN A 30 -28.91 12.00 -1.88
C GLN A 30 -28.99 11.06 -0.69
N ASN A 31 -30.17 10.48 -0.46
CA ASN A 31 -30.43 9.58 0.66
C ASN A 31 -29.53 8.33 0.56
N PRO A 32 -28.79 7.97 1.62
CA PRO A 32 -27.95 6.78 1.61
C PRO A 32 -28.79 5.49 1.79
N PRO A 33 -28.37 4.37 1.17
CA PRO A 33 -28.87 3.05 1.53
C PRO A 33 -28.39 2.68 2.94
N SER A 34 -29.29 2.10 3.74
CA SER A 34 -29.03 1.64 5.09
C SER A 34 -28.11 0.41 5.09
N LEU A 35 -26.82 0.61 5.32
CA LEU A 35 -25.90 -0.45 5.74
C LEU A 35 -25.80 -0.48 7.27
N SER A 36 -26.00 -1.66 7.84
CA SER A 36 -25.79 -1.95 9.25
C SER A 36 -24.30 -1.95 9.57
N SER A 37 -23.83 -0.87 10.20
CA SER A 37 -22.45 -0.74 10.70
C SER A 37 -22.31 -1.42 12.07
N SER A 38 -21.70 -2.60 12.07
CA SER A 38 -21.15 -3.22 13.28
C SER A 38 -19.88 -2.49 13.69
N THR A 39 -20.00 -1.35 14.36
CA THR A 39 -18.83 -0.66 14.94
C THR A 39 -18.35 -1.44 16.15
N SER A 40 -17.32 -2.28 15.99
CA SER A 40 -16.60 -2.86 17.12
C SER A 40 -15.76 -1.75 17.77
N THR A 41 -16.21 -1.29 18.94
CA THR A 41 -15.51 -0.31 19.76
C THR A 41 -14.28 -0.98 20.39
N TRP A 42 -13.09 -0.78 19.81
CA TRP A 42 -11.84 -1.26 20.38
C TRP A 42 -11.23 -0.19 21.30
N SER A 43 -10.99 -0.55 22.56
CA SER A 43 -10.43 0.33 23.59
C SER A 43 -8.93 0.52 23.40
N ILE A 44 -8.49 1.77 23.29
CA ILE A 44 -7.06 2.15 23.21
C ILE A 44 -6.45 2.08 24.63
N PRO A 45 -5.37 1.31 24.86
CA PRO A 45 -4.67 1.30 26.14
C PRO A 45 -4.08 2.67 26.49
N SER A 46 -4.33 3.16 27.70
CA SER A 46 -3.87 4.48 28.16
C SER A 46 -2.37 4.46 28.51
N ILE A 47 -1.58 5.26 27.80
CA ILE A 47 -0.12 5.37 27.91
C ILE A 47 0.26 6.42 28.99
N SER A 48 0.35 6.05 30.26
CA SER A 48 0.93 6.95 31.27
C SER A 48 1.58 6.22 32.47
N LYS A 49 2.86 5.86 32.35
CA LYS A 49 3.89 5.75 33.43
C LYS A 49 5.16 5.10 32.87
N ILE A 50 6.31 5.78 32.94
CA ILE A 50 7.63 5.20 32.57
C ILE A 50 8.54 5.20 33.79
N ARG A 51 9.10 4.03 34.11
CA ARG A 51 10.09 3.76 35.16
C ARG A 51 11.27 3.06 34.47
N THR A 52 12.50 3.49 34.76
CA THR A 52 13.72 3.08 34.06
C THR A 52 14.35 1.84 34.68
N ASP A 53 13.99 0.67 34.16
CA ASP A 53 14.79 -0.56 34.11
C ASP A 53 14.30 -1.25 32.83
N ILE A 54 15.09 -1.25 31.75
CA ILE A 54 14.65 -1.75 30.44
C ILE A 54 14.62 -3.28 30.51
N ASP A 55 13.44 -3.80 30.84
CA ASP A 55 13.10 -5.19 30.85
C ASP A 55 13.07 -5.72 29.41
N LEU A 56 13.52 -6.96 29.17
CA LEU A 56 13.44 -7.60 27.84
C LEU A 56 11.99 -7.67 27.33
N ASP A 57 11.02 -7.50 28.22
CA ASP A 57 9.59 -7.40 27.98
C ASP A 57 9.22 -6.23 27.05
N GLU A 58 9.90 -5.07 27.15
CA GLU A 58 9.55 -3.86 26.38
C GLU A 58 9.77 -4.04 24.86
N THR A 59 10.76 -4.85 24.46
CA THR A 59 11.01 -5.11 23.03
C THR A 59 9.90 -5.97 22.42
N GLY A 60 9.36 -6.92 23.19
CA GLY A 60 8.25 -7.77 22.77
C GLY A 60 6.97 -6.97 22.53
N GLU A 61 6.66 -6.00 23.41
CA GLU A 61 5.47 -5.15 23.26
C GLU A 61 5.50 -4.32 21.97
N VAL A 62 6.66 -3.76 21.61
CA VAL A 62 6.81 -2.96 20.38
C VAL A 62 6.68 -3.82 19.14
N GLU A 63 7.26 -5.03 19.16
CA GLU A 63 7.15 -5.98 18.05
C GLU A 63 5.68 -6.38 17.82
N ILE A 64 4.96 -6.72 18.89
CA ILE A 64 3.52 -7.06 18.84
C ILE A 64 2.72 -5.89 18.24
N LEU A 65 2.98 -4.66 18.67
CA LEU A 65 2.30 -3.48 18.14
C LEU A 65 2.54 -3.29 16.63
N ILE A 66 3.78 -3.48 16.16
CA ILE A 66 4.12 -3.38 14.73
C ILE A 66 3.40 -4.46 13.93
N GLU A 67 3.42 -5.70 14.40
CA GLU A 67 2.73 -6.82 13.74
C GLU A 67 1.21 -6.62 13.69
N ASP A 68 0.61 -6.11 14.75
CA ASP A 68 -0.82 -5.80 14.79
C ASP A 68 -1.20 -4.72 13.77
N ILE A 69 -0.36 -3.69 13.61
CA ILE A 69 -0.56 -2.66 12.58
C ILE A 69 -0.43 -3.29 11.19
N ALA A 70 0.64 -4.06 10.93
CA ALA A 70 0.86 -4.70 9.63
C ALA A 70 -0.29 -5.63 9.25
N ARG A 71 -0.79 -6.43 10.20
CA ARG A 71 -1.93 -7.32 10.01
C ARG A 71 -3.20 -6.54 9.68
N ARG A 72 -3.47 -5.42 10.37
CA ARG A 72 -4.59 -4.54 10.05
C ARG A 72 -4.46 -3.89 8.68
N LEU A 73 -3.26 -3.48 8.29
CA LEU A 73 -3.02 -2.98 6.93
C LEU A 73 -3.33 -4.06 5.87
N LYS A 74 -2.94 -5.31 6.11
CA LYS A 74 -3.23 -6.44 5.20
C LYS A 74 -4.74 -6.70 5.08
N GLN A 75 -5.53 -6.47 6.12
CA GLN A 75 -6.99 -6.66 6.08
C GLN A 75 -7.71 -5.76 5.07
N PHE A 76 -7.11 -4.63 4.66
CA PHE A 76 -7.69 -3.80 3.60
C PHE A 76 -7.33 -4.31 2.20
N ILE A 77 -6.47 -5.31 2.08
CA ILE A 77 -6.04 -5.92 0.83
C ILE A 77 -6.68 -7.30 0.75
N GLU A 78 -7.77 -7.39 0.01
CA GLU A 78 -8.42 -8.67 -0.28
C GLU A 78 -7.87 -9.25 -1.59
N PRO A 79 -7.98 -10.57 -1.83
CA PRO A 79 -7.68 -11.15 -3.13
C PRO A 79 -8.40 -10.39 -4.24
N GLY A 80 -7.63 -9.79 -5.16
CA GLY A 80 -8.19 -9.00 -6.27
C GLY A 80 -8.77 -7.62 -5.90
N SER A 81 -8.69 -7.17 -4.64
CA SER A 81 -9.24 -5.86 -4.23
C SER A 81 -8.36 -5.07 -3.23
N PHE A 82 -8.54 -3.75 -3.24
CA PHE A 82 -8.02 -2.87 -2.19
C PHE A 82 -9.17 -2.00 -1.68
N LEU A 83 -9.55 -2.22 -0.43
CA LEU A 83 -10.64 -1.58 0.30
C LEU A 83 -10.24 -0.16 0.74
N TYR A 84 -10.01 0.72 -0.24
CA TYR A 84 -9.42 2.04 0.01
C TYR A 84 -10.34 2.98 0.81
N HIS A 85 -11.66 2.79 0.74
CA HIS A 85 -12.63 3.57 1.52
C HIS A 85 -12.58 3.20 3.02
N GLU A 86 -12.51 1.90 3.30
CA GLU A 86 -12.38 1.35 4.64
C GLU A 86 -11.01 1.73 5.23
N PHE A 87 -9.95 1.64 4.43
CA PHE A 87 -8.62 2.09 4.80
C PHE A 87 -8.60 3.58 5.15
N ASP A 88 -9.18 4.43 4.30
CA ASP A 88 -9.27 5.88 4.53
C ASP A 88 -9.94 6.22 5.86
N SER A 89 -11.00 5.48 6.22
CA SER A 89 -11.72 5.69 7.49
C SER A 89 -10.86 5.42 8.73
N GLN A 90 -9.80 4.60 8.59
CA GLN A 90 -8.90 4.22 9.70
C GLN A 90 -7.49 4.82 9.58
N MET A 91 -7.21 5.55 8.50
CA MET A 91 -5.87 6.06 8.16
C MET A 91 -5.24 6.85 9.31
N MET A 92 -5.99 7.76 9.94
CA MET A 92 -5.47 8.59 11.04
C MET A 92 -5.10 7.77 12.27
N VAL A 93 -5.91 6.76 12.61
CA VAL A 93 -5.66 5.88 13.77
C VAL A 93 -4.41 5.03 13.52
N LEU A 94 -4.26 4.47 12.32
CA LEU A 94 -3.08 3.69 11.94
C LEU A 94 -1.81 4.54 11.93
N GLN A 95 -1.90 5.81 11.49
CA GLN A 95 -0.79 6.75 11.51
C GLN A 95 -0.31 7.06 12.93
N GLU A 96 -1.23 7.30 13.86
CA GLU A 96 -0.92 7.54 15.27
C GLU A 96 -0.24 6.33 15.89
N GLN A 97 -0.76 5.12 15.64
CA GLN A 97 -0.16 3.88 16.14
C GLN A 97 1.24 3.64 15.57
N LEU A 98 1.46 3.90 14.28
CA LEU A 98 2.81 3.84 13.68
C LEU A 98 3.77 4.84 14.30
N TYR A 99 3.29 6.04 14.64
CA TYR A 99 4.10 7.04 15.32
C TYR A 99 4.53 6.57 16.73
N VAL A 100 3.62 5.98 17.49
CA VAL A 100 3.91 5.39 18.81
C VAL A 100 4.91 4.24 18.67
N ALA A 101 4.67 3.29 17.77
CA ALA A 101 5.56 2.17 17.52
C ALA A 101 6.97 2.64 17.14
N ALA A 102 7.08 3.61 16.23
CA ALA A 102 8.36 4.17 15.81
C ALA A 102 9.08 4.95 16.91
N SER A 103 8.35 5.56 17.83
CA SER A 103 8.93 6.26 18.98
C SER A 103 9.50 5.26 19.99
N ASN A 104 8.76 4.18 20.28
CA ASN A 104 9.18 3.14 21.21
C ASN A 104 10.35 2.32 20.65
N ALA A 105 10.34 1.99 19.35
CA ALA A 105 11.41 1.24 18.67
C ALA A 105 12.77 1.95 18.72
N LYS A 106 12.80 3.28 18.85
CA LYS A 106 14.05 4.05 19.00
C LYS A 106 14.66 3.93 20.39
N VAL A 107 13.84 3.66 21.41
CA VAL A 107 14.25 3.56 22.82
C VAL A 107 14.67 2.13 23.14
N THR A 108 14.02 1.14 22.55
CA THR A 108 14.45 -0.26 22.62
C THR A 108 15.83 -0.41 21.97
N ASN A 109 16.75 -1.14 22.62
CA ASN A 109 18.07 -1.46 22.06
C ASN A 109 17.92 -1.92 20.60
N HIS A 110 18.78 -1.42 19.71
CA HIS A 110 18.67 -1.51 18.24
C HIS A 110 18.62 -2.96 17.74
N CYS A 111 17.44 -3.58 17.83
CA CYS A 111 17.15 -4.88 17.25
C CYS A 111 16.91 -4.68 15.75
N ILE A 112 17.84 -5.16 14.92
CA ILE A 112 17.80 -5.00 13.46
C ILE A 112 16.47 -5.52 12.89
N HIS A 113 16.00 -6.65 13.40
CA HIS A 113 14.74 -7.25 12.98
C HIS A 113 13.52 -6.36 13.24
N LEU A 114 13.49 -5.69 14.40
CA LEU A 114 12.42 -4.76 14.75
C LEU A 114 12.42 -3.53 13.82
N GLU A 115 13.61 -3.02 13.49
CA GLU A 115 13.79 -1.91 12.56
C GLU A 115 13.29 -2.27 11.16
N ASP A 116 13.62 -3.46 10.66
CA ASP A 116 13.17 -3.94 9.35
C ASP A 116 11.65 -4.11 9.29
N LYS A 117 11.03 -4.73 10.32
CA LYS A 117 9.57 -4.85 10.43
C LYS A 117 8.88 -3.49 10.46
N LEU A 118 9.39 -2.56 11.27
CA LEU A 118 8.84 -1.20 11.36
C LEU A 118 8.93 -0.49 10.00
N LYS A 119 10.09 -0.57 9.34
CA LYS A 119 10.34 0.06 8.04
C LYS A 119 9.41 -0.51 6.97
N TYR A 120 9.22 -1.82 6.94
CA TYR A 120 8.28 -2.45 6.03
C TYR A 120 6.83 -2.01 6.31
N THR A 121 6.40 -2.01 7.57
CA THR A 121 5.04 -1.58 7.95
C THR A 121 4.79 -0.12 7.57
N GLN A 122 5.77 0.76 7.77
CA GLN A 122 5.71 2.16 7.35
C GLN A 122 5.63 2.29 5.81
N HIS A 123 6.40 1.47 5.09
CA HIS A 123 6.34 1.43 3.63
C HIS A 123 4.94 1.01 3.14
N MET A 124 4.39 -0.05 3.72
CA MET A 124 3.05 -0.55 3.40
C MET A 124 1.98 0.53 3.60
N PHE A 125 1.97 1.18 4.77
CA PHE A 125 1.05 2.29 5.06
C PHE A 125 1.18 3.45 4.05
N HIS A 126 2.42 3.82 3.69
CA HIS A 126 2.66 4.90 2.74
C HIS A 126 2.17 4.57 1.33
N VAL A 127 2.40 3.34 0.86
CA VAL A 127 1.90 2.89 -0.45
C VAL A 127 0.37 2.91 -0.45
N MET A 128 -0.28 2.38 0.59
CA MET A 128 -1.75 2.39 0.71
C MET A 128 -2.33 3.82 0.75
N CYS A 129 -1.70 4.75 1.48
CA CYS A 129 -2.09 6.18 1.47
C CYS A 129 -2.03 6.76 0.06
N THR A 130 -0.91 6.55 -0.64
CA THR A 130 -0.71 7.09 -1.99
C THR A 130 -1.70 6.47 -2.98
N SER A 131 -1.88 5.15 -2.91
CA SER A 131 -2.84 4.42 -3.75
C SER A 131 -4.27 4.89 -3.51
N SER A 132 -4.68 5.04 -2.24
CA SER A 132 -6.01 5.57 -1.89
C SER A 132 -6.21 6.98 -2.44
N GLU A 133 -5.23 7.88 -2.28
CA GLU A 133 -5.31 9.25 -2.81
C GLU A 133 -5.50 9.25 -4.33
N HIS A 134 -4.74 8.43 -5.05
CA HIS A 134 -4.87 8.29 -6.50
C HIS A 134 -6.22 7.66 -6.88
N MET A 135 -6.65 6.60 -6.21
CA MET A 135 -7.94 5.98 -6.49
C MET A 135 -9.10 6.95 -6.30
N LYS A 136 -9.09 7.77 -5.22
CA LYS A 136 -10.05 8.86 -5.01
C LYS A 136 -10.02 9.90 -6.12
N ARG A 137 -8.82 10.34 -6.51
CA ARG A 137 -8.62 11.39 -7.52
C ARG A 137 -9.06 10.93 -8.92
N TYR A 138 -8.83 9.67 -9.24
CA TYR A 138 -9.06 9.06 -10.54
C TYR A 138 -10.26 8.09 -10.54
N ASN A 139 -11.22 8.28 -9.63
CA ASN A 139 -12.41 7.43 -9.48
C ASN A 139 -13.47 7.66 -10.59
N PHE A 140 -13.09 8.24 -11.73
CA PHE A 140 -14.04 8.79 -12.70
C PHE A 140 -14.06 7.97 -13.99
N PHE A 141 -15.20 7.33 -14.25
CA PHE A 141 -15.46 6.38 -15.34
C PHE A 141 -15.37 6.91 -16.78
N TRP A 142 -14.87 8.14 -17.00
CA TRP A 142 -15.08 8.84 -18.25
C TRP A 142 -13.82 8.99 -19.10
N GLN A 143 -12.63 8.86 -18.53
CA GLN A 143 -11.38 8.96 -19.27
C GLN A 143 -10.53 7.70 -19.05
N THR A 144 -10.12 7.08 -20.15
CA THR A 144 -9.37 5.81 -20.13
C THR A 144 -8.01 5.97 -19.45
N ASP A 145 -7.32 7.08 -19.65
CA ASP A 145 -6.02 7.36 -19.01
C ASP A 145 -6.14 7.46 -17.48
N GLU A 146 -7.18 8.15 -16.98
CA GLU A 146 -7.49 8.22 -15.54
C GLU A 146 -7.83 6.84 -14.98
N HIS A 147 -8.64 6.05 -15.69
CA HIS A 147 -8.97 4.68 -15.29
C HIS A 147 -7.72 3.80 -15.18
N LEU A 148 -6.79 3.88 -16.14
CA LEU A 148 -5.54 3.14 -16.10
C LEU A 148 -4.64 3.56 -14.93
N VAL A 149 -4.63 4.84 -14.56
CA VAL A 149 -3.95 5.32 -13.33
C VAL A 149 -4.61 4.72 -12.08
N HIS A 150 -5.93 4.67 -12.04
CA HIS A 150 -6.67 4.04 -10.95
C HIS A 150 -6.31 2.55 -10.82
N CYS A 151 -6.34 1.80 -11.92
CA CYS A 151 -5.98 0.38 -11.95
C CYS A 151 -4.55 0.13 -11.48
N MET A 152 -3.58 0.91 -11.98
CA MET A 152 -2.18 0.78 -11.58
C MET A 152 -1.96 1.16 -10.11
N SER A 153 -2.70 2.16 -9.59
CA SER A 153 -2.62 2.55 -8.18
C SER A 153 -3.21 1.49 -7.26
N LYS A 154 -4.35 0.89 -7.65
CA LYS A 154 -4.96 -0.25 -6.96
C LYS A 154 -3.98 -1.43 -6.92
N LEU A 155 -3.40 -1.79 -8.06
CA LEU A 155 -2.44 -2.90 -8.16
C LEU A 155 -1.25 -2.71 -7.22
N ASN A 156 -0.68 -1.51 -7.13
CA ASN A 156 0.44 -1.24 -6.21
C ASN A 156 0.10 -1.54 -4.75
N ALA A 157 -1.13 -1.29 -4.32
CA ALA A 157 -1.58 -1.68 -2.98
C ALA A 157 -1.77 -3.20 -2.86
N GLN A 158 -2.34 -3.84 -3.88
CA GLN A 158 -2.57 -5.28 -3.90
C GLN A 158 -1.26 -6.09 -3.87
N LEU A 159 -0.20 -5.59 -4.51
CA LEU A 159 1.12 -6.23 -4.48
C LEU A 159 1.68 -6.37 -3.05
N LEU A 160 1.27 -5.52 -2.10
CA LEU A 160 1.64 -5.65 -0.69
C LEU A 160 0.99 -6.88 -0.02
N GLY A 161 -0.14 -7.35 -0.55
CA GLY A 161 -0.83 -8.55 -0.08
C GLY A 161 -0.03 -9.84 -0.34
N LEU A 162 0.90 -9.82 -1.30
CA LEU A 162 1.78 -10.94 -1.65
C LEU A 162 3.03 -11.06 -0.76
N TYR A 163 3.12 -10.22 0.27
CA TYR A 163 4.18 -10.25 1.27
C TYR A 163 3.60 -10.58 2.63
N GLU A 164 4.39 -11.25 3.46
CA GLU A 164 4.15 -11.48 4.87
C GLU A 164 4.24 -10.18 5.68
N VAL A 165 3.82 -10.26 6.95
CA VAL A 165 3.86 -9.11 7.88
C VAL A 165 5.27 -8.58 8.15
N ASP A 166 6.30 -9.39 7.89
CA ASP A 166 7.71 -9.02 8.01
C ASP A 166 8.31 -8.44 6.72
N GLY A 167 7.54 -8.42 5.62
CA GLY A 167 7.97 -7.93 4.32
C GLY A 167 8.69 -8.96 3.45
N SER A 168 8.76 -10.22 3.87
CA SER A 168 9.19 -11.32 3.00
C SER A 168 8.05 -11.75 2.06
N PRO A 169 8.32 -12.23 0.82
CA PRO A 169 7.26 -12.74 -0.05
C PRO A 169 6.55 -13.96 0.55
N ASP A 170 5.21 -13.99 0.50
CA ASP A 170 4.39 -15.10 0.96
C ASP A 170 4.33 -16.22 -0.10
N VAL A 171 5.45 -16.93 -0.25
CA VAL A 171 5.60 -18.03 -1.21
C VAL A 171 4.78 -19.28 -0.85
N ASN A 172 4.18 -19.31 0.33
CA ASN A 172 3.40 -20.45 0.82
C ASN A 172 1.92 -20.31 0.51
N SER A 173 1.45 -19.11 0.14
CA SER A 173 0.10 -18.92 -0.40
C SER A 173 -0.08 -19.71 -1.70
N ASP A 174 -1.15 -20.51 -1.76
CA ASP A 174 -1.52 -21.31 -2.93
C ASP A 174 -1.73 -20.45 -4.19
N GLU A 175 -2.07 -19.16 -3.99
CA GLU A 175 -2.40 -18.19 -5.05
C GLU A 175 -1.18 -17.35 -5.47
N PHE A 176 -0.05 -17.41 -4.73
CA PHE A 176 1.10 -16.51 -4.92
C PHE A 176 1.61 -16.48 -6.36
N GLU A 177 1.88 -17.64 -6.94
CA GLU A 177 2.42 -17.72 -8.29
C GLU A 177 1.40 -17.22 -9.33
N GLN A 178 0.14 -17.62 -9.17
CA GLN A 178 -0.93 -17.22 -10.08
C GLN A 178 -1.13 -15.71 -10.07
N ASP A 179 -1.12 -15.10 -8.89
CA ASP A 179 -1.28 -13.66 -8.71
C ASP A 179 -0.08 -12.89 -9.29
N VAL A 180 1.15 -13.33 -9.04
CA VAL A 180 2.34 -12.70 -9.63
C VAL A 180 2.27 -12.70 -11.16
N ILE A 181 1.88 -13.83 -11.77
CA ILE A 181 1.75 -13.94 -13.22
C ILE A 181 0.62 -13.03 -13.73
N LEU A 182 -0.55 -13.07 -13.09
CA LEU A 182 -1.70 -12.25 -13.44
C LEU A 182 -1.35 -10.75 -13.38
N TYR A 183 -0.64 -10.33 -12.33
CA TYR A 183 -0.24 -8.96 -12.15
C TYR A 183 0.82 -8.51 -13.16
N ILE A 184 1.77 -9.37 -13.55
CA ILE A 184 2.71 -9.09 -14.65
C ILE A 184 1.93 -8.84 -15.95
N SER A 185 1.05 -9.75 -16.33
CA SER A 185 0.24 -9.61 -17.55
C SER A 185 -0.64 -8.35 -17.51
N SER A 186 -1.18 -8.01 -16.34
CA SER A 186 -1.99 -6.81 -16.15
C SER A 186 -1.18 -5.53 -16.35
N VAL A 187 0.04 -5.46 -15.79
CA VAL A 187 0.95 -4.31 -15.98
C VAL A 187 1.31 -4.13 -17.45
N ASP A 188 1.66 -5.21 -18.15
CA ASP A 188 2.04 -5.15 -19.56
C ASP A 188 0.87 -4.71 -20.45
N LEU A 189 -0.33 -5.27 -20.22
CA LEU A 189 -1.54 -4.86 -20.92
C LEU A 189 -1.84 -3.38 -20.71
N TRP A 190 -1.90 -2.92 -19.46
CA TRP A 190 -2.24 -1.53 -19.16
C TRP A 190 -1.18 -0.54 -19.66
N LYS A 191 0.10 -0.91 -19.67
CA LYS A 191 1.15 -0.10 -20.30
C LYS A 191 0.90 0.08 -21.78
N HIS A 192 0.65 -1.03 -22.49
CA HIS A 192 0.38 -1.01 -23.92
C HIS A 192 -0.87 -0.16 -24.24
N GLU A 193 -1.95 -0.36 -23.49
CA GLU A 193 -3.17 0.45 -23.62
C GLU A 193 -2.88 1.93 -23.38
N PHE A 194 -2.17 2.29 -22.31
CA PHE A 194 -1.86 3.68 -21.99
C PHE A 194 -0.99 4.37 -23.04
N GLU A 195 -0.04 3.65 -23.63
CA GLU A 195 0.84 4.15 -24.69
C GLU A 195 0.09 4.42 -26.00
N SER A 196 -1.02 3.71 -26.23
CA SER A 196 -1.89 3.93 -27.40
C SER A 196 -2.77 5.18 -27.30
N LEU A 197 -2.89 5.79 -26.11
CA LEU A 197 -3.76 6.96 -25.90
C LEU A 197 -3.13 8.26 -26.41
N CYS A 198 -3.90 8.96 -27.25
CA CYS A 198 -3.61 10.34 -27.67
C CYS A 198 -4.04 11.36 -26.59
N ASP A 199 -3.45 12.56 -26.61
CA ASP A 199 -3.87 13.73 -25.82
C ASP A 199 -3.91 13.56 -24.27
N VAL A 200 -3.22 12.55 -23.73
CA VAL A 200 -3.07 12.38 -22.27
C VAL A 200 -2.30 13.54 -21.67
N SER A 201 -2.87 14.15 -20.63
CA SER A 201 -2.22 15.27 -19.92
C SER A 201 -0.84 14.88 -19.39
N PHE A 202 0.11 15.82 -19.38
CA PHE A 202 1.46 15.58 -18.85
C PHE A 202 1.44 15.03 -17.42
N LYS A 203 0.52 15.55 -16.59
CA LYS A 203 0.36 15.12 -15.18
C LYS A 203 -0.11 13.67 -15.08
N THR A 204 -1.15 13.27 -15.83
CA THR A 204 -1.66 11.89 -15.83
C THR A 204 -0.58 10.93 -16.31
N ARG A 205 0.15 11.28 -17.38
CA ARG A 205 1.27 10.50 -17.91
C ARG A 205 2.39 10.31 -16.89
N ALA A 206 2.76 11.36 -16.16
CA ALA A 206 3.78 11.28 -15.12
C ALA A 206 3.36 10.34 -13.98
N ILE A 207 2.11 10.45 -13.50
CA ILE A 207 1.60 9.61 -12.41
C ILE A 207 1.52 8.15 -12.86
N PHE A 208 0.99 7.87 -14.05
CA PHE A 208 0.94 6.50 -14.59
C PHE A 208 2.34 5.88 -14.62
N LYS A 209 3.33 6.56 -15.21
CA LYS A 209 4.72 6.07 -15.26
C LYS A 209 5.32 5.80 -13.88
N ILE A 210 5.04 6.64 -12.89
CA ILE A 210 5.50 6.43 -11.51
C ILE A 210 4.85 5.17 -10.91
N GLN A 211 3.54 4.98 -11.11
CA GLN A 211 2.84 3.79 -10.60
C GLN A 211 3.30 2.52 -11.31
N THR A 212 3.52 2.56 -12.62
CA THR A 212 4.08 1.46 -13.40
C THR A 212 5.46 1.07 -12.89
N PHE A 213 6.37 2.04 -12.73
CA PHE A 213 7.72 1.78 -12.25
C PHE A 213 7.73 1.10 -10.87
N ARG A 214 6.84 1.52 -9.96
CA ARG A 214 6.69 0.90 -8.63
C ARG A 214 6.18 -0.54 -8.74
N ALA A 215 5.15 -0.78 -9.54
CA ALA A 215 4.58 -2.11 -9.73
C ALA A 215 5.62 -3.07 -10.34
N GLU A 216 6.34 -2.65 -11.38
CA GLU A 216 7.40 -3.43 -12.01
C GLU A 216 8.56 -3.74 -11.05
N ALA A 217 8.95 -2.79 -10.19
CA ALA A 217 9.99 -3.01 -9.20
C ALA A 217 9.58 -4.09 -8.19
N SER A 218 8.37 -4.01 -7.65
CA SER A 218 7.82 -5.02 -6.74
C SER A 218 7.67 -6.39 -7.42
N LEU A 219 7.12 -6.42 -8.64
CA LEU A 219 6.95 -7.66 -9.41
C LEU A 219 8.29 -8.30 -9.79
N ARG A 220 9.35 -7.53 -10.01
CA ARG A 220 10.69 -8.07 -10.25
C ARG A 220 11.19 -8.86 -9.05
N VAL A 221 10.96 -8.35 -7.83
CA VAL A 221 11.31 -9.06 -6.59
C VAL A 221 10.44 -10.30 -6.44
N LEU A 222 9.11 -10.17 -6.53
CA LEU A 222 8.20 -11.30 -6.38
C LEU A 222 8.46 -12.42 -7.39
N ARG A 223 8.73 -12.05 -8.64
CA ARG A 223 9.05 -12.99 -9.73
C ARG A 223 10.27 -13.84 -9.44
N SER A 224 11.27 -13.37 -8.69
CA SER A 224 12.45 -14.20 -8.37
C SER A 224 12.13 -15.39 -7.47
N PHE A 225 10.95 -15.42 -6.84
CA PHE A 225 10.48 -16.51 -5.99
C PHE A 225 9.55 -17.49 -6.72
N VAL A 226 9.11 -17.16 -7.94
CA VAL A 226 8.31 -18.06 -8.77
C VAL A 226 9.21 -19.18 -9.30
N LYS A 227 8.85 -20.44 -9.03
CA LYS A 227 9.63 -21.60 -9.48
C LYS A 227 9.56 -21.69 -11.00
N PHE A 228 10.71 -21.69 -11.67
CA PHE A 228 10.83 -21.66 -13.14
C PHE A 228 10.08 -22.81 -13.86
N LEU A 229 9.84 -23.95 -13.20
CA LEU A 229 9.34 -25.17 -13.84
C LEU A 229 7.83 -25.18 -14.13
N SER A 230 7.03 -24.37 -13.47
CA SER A 230 5.59 -24.20 -13.77
C SER A 230 5.34 -23.27 -14.96
N TRP A 231 6.32 -22.41 -15.29
CA TRP A 231 6.20 -21.38 -16.33
C TRP A 231 6.24 -21.93 -17.77
N ILE A 232 7.02 -22.99 -18.03
CA ILE A 232 7.20 -23.54 -19.39
C ILE A 232 5.99 -24.38 -19.86
N GLY A 233 5.16 -24.88 -18.94
CA GLY A 233 4.12 -25.86 -19.27
C GLY A 233 2.74 -25.32 -19.63
N ARG A 234 2.44 -24.03 -19.41
CA ARG A 234 1.03 -23.55 -19.39
C ARG A 234 0.69 -22.33 -20.25
N TYR A 235 1.64 -21.67 -20.91
CA TYR A 235 1.31 -20.56 -21.81
C TYR A 235 1.48 -20.94 -23.28
N PRO A 236 0.42 -20.83 -24.11
CA PRO A 236 0.57 -20.84 -25.55
C PRO A 236 1.37 -19.59 -25.94
N LEU A 237 2.47 -19.78 -26.66
CA LEU A 237 3.20 -18.70 -27.34
C LEU A 237 2.23 -17.97 -28.28
N TRP A 238 1.64 -16.85 -27.85
CA TRP A 238 0.90 -15.94 -28.74
C TRP A 238 1.83 -14.98 -29.48
N GLU A 239 3.15 -15.14 -29.36
CA GLU A 239 4.15 -14.44 -30.19
C GLU A 239 4.88 -15.40 -31.13
N SER A 240 4.30 -15.57 -32.32
CA SER A 240 5.04 -15.80 -33.57
C SER A 240 4.16 -15.46 -34.79
N SER A 241 3.36 -14.39 -34.72
CA SER A 241 2.48 -14.00 -35.84
C SER A 241 2.72 -12.62 -36.42
N ASP A 242 3.78 -11.90 -36.01
CA ASP A 242 4.24 -10.72 -36.73
C ASP A 242 5.60 -10.97 -37.40
N ALA A 243 5.51 -11.73 -38.49
CA ALA A 243 6.51 -11.74 -39.56
C ALA A 243 5.77 -11.57 -40.90
N ARG A 244 5.31 -10.35 -41.19
CA ARG A 244 5.02 -9.87 -42.56
C ARG A 244 5.31 -8.38 -42.67
#